data_AF-A0A7K2ZSS9-F1
#
_entry.id   AF-A0A7K2ZSS9-F1
#
_cell.length_a   1.000
_cell.length_b   1.000
_cell.length_c   1.000
_cell.angle_alpha   90.00
_cell.angle_beta   90.00
_cell.angle_gamma   90.00
#
_symmetry.space_group_name_H-M   'P 1'
#
loop_
_entity.id
_entity.type
_entity.pdbx_description
1 polymer ?
#
loop_
_entity_poly.entity_id
_entity_poly.type
_entity_poly.pdbx_seq_one_letter_code
_entity_poly.pdbx_strand_id
1 'polypeptide(L)'
;MADSTGLLAELLEAGLARHGRARSATAPVDVQPLGLRDAFRSEEKPSASAVPVRYYGRHAVIGPLPASADTRQLPCARCLERRWQAVRSVALREALE
;
A
#
# COMPACT_ATOMS: atom_id res chain seq x y z
N MET A 1 -0.76 15.40 6.63
CA MET A 1 -0.76 13.95 6.33
C MET A 1 0.19 13.60 5.19
N ALA A 2 0.16 14.33 4.06
CA ALA A 2 1.10 14.15 2.96
C ALA A 2 2.58 14.16 3.43
N ASP A 3 2.95 15.10 4.31
CA ASP A 3 4.31 15.19 4.86
C ASP A 3 4.74 13.94 5.64
N SER A 4 3.85 13.35 6.44
CA SER A 4 4.15 12.15 7.22
C SER A 4 4.25 10.89 6.35
N THR A 5 3.45 10.82 5.28
CA THR A 5 3.53 9.74 4.29
C THR A 5 4.86 9.79 3.53
N GLY A 6 5.28 11.00 3.10
CA GLY A 6 6.59 11.21 2.46
C GLY A 6 7.76 10.80 3.36
N LEU A 7 7.77 11.29 4.61
CA LEU A 7 8.81 10.92 5.57
C LEU A 7 8.89 9.41 5.82
N LEU A 8 7.73 8.73 5.94
CA LEU A 8 7.71 7.27 6.11
C LEU A 8 8.28 6.54 4.89
N ALA A 9 7.99 7.01 3.67
CA ALA A 9 8.56 6.45 2.45
C ALA A 9 10.09 6.59 2.44
N GLU A 10 10.62 7.78 2.72
CA GLU A 10 12.06 8.04 2.80
C GLU A 10 12.76 7.14 3.84
N LEU A 11 12.17 6.98 5.03
CA LEU A 11 12.73 6.13 6.08
C LEU A 11 12.72 4.64 5.69
N LEU A 12 11.68 4.18 4.99
CA LEU A 12 11.59 2.81 4.50
C LEU A 12 12.63 2.54 3.42
N GLU A 13 12.79 3.46 2.46
CA GLU A 13 13.81 3.34 1.41
C GLU A 13 15.22 3.32 2.00
N ALA A 14 15.53 4.23 2.94
CA ALA A 14 16.82 4.26 3.62
C ALA A 14 17.09 2.99 4.44
N GLY A 15 16.07 2.46 5.12
CA GLY A 15 16.16 1.20 5.87
C GLY A 15 16.40 0.00 4.94
N LEU A 16 15.63 -0.11 3.86
CA LEU A 16 15.78 -1.18 2.86
C LEU A 16 17.15 -1.13 2.19
N ALA A 17 17.66 0.07 1.85
CA ALA A 17 19.01 0.23 1.31
C ALA A 17 20.09 -0.26 2.28
N ARG A 18 19.91 -0.03 3.59
CA ARG A 18 20.85 -0.46 4.63
C ARG A 18 20.85 -1.98 4.86
N HIS A 19 19.69 -2.61 4.72
CA HIS A 19 19.48 -4.03 5.08
C HIS A 19 19.41 -4.98 3.87
N GLY A 20 19.25 -4.45 2.65
CA GLY A 20 19.18 -5.20 1.41
C GLY A 20 20.53 -5.83 1.04
N ARG A 21 20.81 -7.02 1.56
CA ARG A 21 21.99 -7.80 1.14
C ARG A 21 21.80 -8.39 -0.26
N ALA A 22 22.29 -7.64 -1.25
CA ALA A 22 22.73 -8.05 -2.59
C ALA A 22 21.70 -8.61 -3.62
N ARG A 23 21.80 -8.04 -4.84
CA ARG A 23 21.45 -8.54 -6.20
C ARG A 23 20.11 -8.22 -6.89
N SER A 24 19.18 -7.50 -6.28
CA SER A 24 18.06 -6.92 -7.05
C SER A 24 17.95 -5.45 -6.72
N ALA A 25 17.79 -4.60 -7.74
CA ALA A 25 17.50 -3.19 -7.53
C ALA A 25 16.38 -3.08 -6.50
N THR A 26 16.58 -2.28 -5.45
CA THR A 26 15.56 -2.06 -4.42
C THR A 26 14.29 -1.63 -5.14
N ALA A 27 13.27 -2.49 -5.14
CA ALA A 27 12.00 -2.14 -5.76
C ALA A 27 11.46 -0.89 -5.03
N PRO A 28 11.04 0.14 -5.76
CA PRO A 28 10.50 1.34 -5.13
C PRO A 28 9.31 0.97 -4.24
N VAL A 29 9.08 1.72 -3.16
CA VAL A 29 7.93 1.50 -2.29
C VAL A 29 6.83 2.51 -2.61
N ASP A 30 5.59 2.07 -2.65
CA ASP A 30 4.41 2.95 -2.75
C ASP A 30 3.73 3.00 -1.38
N VAL A 31 3.97 4.06 -0.62
CA VAL A 31 3.46 4.20 0.76
C VAL A 31 2.21 5.07 0.77
N GLN A 32 1.10 4.54 1.26
CA GLN A 32 -0.16 5.27 1.41
C GLN A 32 -0.88 4.91 2.71
N PRO A 33 -1.63 5.84 3.32
CA PRO A 33 -2.48 5.51 4.47
C PRO A 33 -3.66 4.62 4.04
N LEU A 34 -4.03 3.68 4.90
CA LEU A 34 -5.13 2.74 4.65
C LEU A 34 -6.42 3.20 5.33
N GLY A 35 -7.50 3.27 4.55
CA GLY A 35 -8.84 3.59 5.05
C GLY A 35 -9.11 5.08 5.32
N LEU A 36 -8.35 5.98 4.69
CA LEU A 36 -8.61 7.43 4.68
C LEU A 36 -9.31 7.93 3.41
N ARG A 37 -9.41 7.07 2.39
CA ARG A 37 -10.06 7.37 1.11
C ARG A 37 -11.11 6.30 0.83
N ASP A 38 -12.15 6.67 0.09
CA ASP A 38 -13.09 5.69 -0.45
C ASP A 38 -12.44 4.89 -1.59
N ALA A 39 -12.09 3.65 -1.30
CA ALA A 39 -11.42 2.74 -2.24
C ALA A 39 -12.37 2.19 -3.32
N PHE A 40 -13.69 2.29 -3.13
CA PHE A 40 -14.66 1.95 -4.17
C PHE A 40 -14.74 3.03 -5.25
N ARG A 41 -14.64 4.31 -4.86
CA ARG A 41 -14.63 5.47 -5.76
C ARG A 41 -13.25 5.89 -6.26
N SER A 42 -12.17 5.41 -5.65
CA SER A 42 -10.80 5.72 -6.10
C SER A 42 -10.50 5.16 -7.49
N GLU A 43 -10.15 6.06 -8.42
CA GLU A 43 -9.69 5.73 -9.78
C GLU A 43 -8.17 5.60 -9.89
N GLU A 44 -7.44 5.87 -8.80
CA GLU A 44 -5.98 5.83 -8.79
C GLU A 44 -5.48 4.42 -9.11
N LYS A 45 -4.61 4.34 -10.12
CA LYS A 45 -4.04 3.07 -10.57
C LYS A 45 -2.83 2.74 -9.71
N PRO A 46 -2.80 1.58 -9.04
CA PRO A 46 -1.62 1.17 -8.28
C PRO A 46 -0.44 0.98 -9.24
N SER A 47 0.74 1.44 -8.83
CA SER A 47 1.99 1.21 -9.56
C SER A 47 2.29 -0.29 -9.61
N ALA A 48 2.57 -0.81 -10.81
CA ALA A 48 2.87 -2.23 -11.01
C ALA A 48 4.30 -2.61 -10.63
N SER A 49 5.21 -1.62 -10.54
CA SER A 49 6.64 -1.83 -10.28
C SER A 49 7.07 -1.48 -8.86
N ALA A 50 6.19 -0.85 -8.08
CA ALA A 50 6.46 -0.50 -6.68
C ALA A 50 5.79 -1.50 -5.73
N VAL A 51 6.46 -1.82 -4.62
CA VAL A 51 5.89 -2.63 -3.54
C VAL A 51 4.90 -1.76 -2.76
N PRO A 52 3.60 -2.09 -2.74
CA PRO A 52 2.64 -1.31 -1.98
C PRO A 52 2.85 -1.50 -0.47
N VAL A 53 2.83 -0.39 0.27
CA VAL A 53 2.86 -0.34 1.73
C VAL A 53 1.68 0.50 2.18
N ARG A 54 0.75 -0.14 2.91
CA ARG A 54 -0.47 0.50 3.40
C ARG A 54 -0.47 0.52 4.92
N TYR A 55 -0.41 1.71 5.52
CA TYR A 55 -0.31 1.83 6.98
C TYR A 55 -1.64 2.24 7.62
N TYR A 56 -1.93 1.63 8.77
CA TYR A 56 -3.10 1.90 9.60
C TYR A 56 -2.73 1.82 11.08
N GLY A 57 -2.81 2.96 11.78
CA GLY A 57 -2.36 3.05 13.16
C GLY A 57 -0.89 2.62 13.29
N ARG A 58 -0.63 1.56 14.05
CA ARG A 58 0.71 0.99 14.26
C ARG A 58 1.03 -0.20 13.35
N HIS A 59 0.16 -0.53 12.40
CA HIS A 59 0.31 -1.66 11.51
C HIS A 59 0.61 -1.18 10.09
N ALA A 60 1.40 -1.98 9.37
CA ALA A 60 1.61 -1.82 7.93
C ALA A 60 1.27 -3.14 7.24
N VAL A 61 0.55 -3.05 6.13
CA VAL A 61 0.28 -4.17 5.24
C VAL A 61 1.14 -3.99 4.00
N ILE A 62 1.93 -5.01 3.68
CA ILE A 62 2.93 -4.97 2.61
C ILE A 62 2.47 -5.89 1.48
N GLY A 63 2.61 -5.40 0.25
CA GLY A 63 2.18 -6.07 -0.95
C GLY A 63 0.79 -5.63 -1.41
N PRO A 64 0.26 -6.24 -2.49
CA PRO A 64 0.74 -7.49 -3.09
C PRO A 64 2.12 -7.36 -3.72
N LEU A 65 3.00 -8.35 -3.49
CA LEU A 65 4.30 -8.39 -4.15
C LEU A 65 4.07 -8.72 -5.63
N PRO A 66 4.81 -8.09 -6.57
CA PRO A 66 4.68 -8.39 -7.99
C PRO A 66 4.89 -9.89 -8.21
N ALA A 67 3.86 -10.60 -8.67
CA ALA A 67 3.96 -12.02 -8.95
C ALA A 67 4.63 -12.26 -10.31
N SER A 68 5.20 -13.46 -10.50
CA SER A 68 5.64 -13.93 -11.82
C SER A 68 4.46 -13.88 -12.80
N ALA A 69 4.71 -13.50 -14.06
CA ALA A 69 3.75 -13.05 -15.07
C ALA A 69 2.65 -14.06 -15.51
N ASP A 70 2.50 -15.18 -14.81
CA ASP A 70 1.71 -16.35 -15.24
C ASP A 70 0.25 -16.34 -14.74
N THR A 71 -0.22 -15.21 -14.20
CA THR A 71 -1.61 -15.06 -13.72
C THR A 71 -2.35 -13.98 -14.51
N ARG A 72 -3.52 -14.33 -15.08
CA ARG A 72 -4.39 -13.41 -15.85
C ARG A 72 -4.91 -12.23 -15.02
N GLN A 73 -4.94 -12.34 -13.70
CA GLN A 73 -5.40 -11.28 -12.80
C GLN A 73 -4.53 -11.25 -11.55
N LEU A 74 -3.64 -10.26 -11.47
CA LEU A 74 -2.73 -10.08 -10.34
C LEU A 74 -3.46 -9.40 -9.18
N PRO A 75 -3.22 -9.84 -7.93
CA PRO A 75 -3.64 -9.06 -6.78
C PRO A 75 -3.00 -7.66 -6.83
N CYS A 76 -3.74 -6.61 -6.48
CA CYS A 76 -3.23 -5.24 -6.44
C CYS A 76 -3.59 -4.51 -5.15
N ALA A 77 -2.90 -3.39 -4.88
CA ALA A 77 -3.13 -2.57 -3.69
C ALA A 77 -4.59 -2.08 -3.58
N ARG A 78 -5.24 -1.74 -4.70
CA ARG A 78 -6.64 -1.30 -4.72
C ARG A 78 -7.60 -2.42 -4.27
N CYS A 79 -7.34 -3.68 -4.64
CA CYS A 79 -8.14 -4.81 -4.16
C CYS A 79 -8.02 -4.99 -2.64
N LEU A 80 -6.83 -4.75 -2.10
CA LEU A 80 -6.57 -4.77 -0.66
C LEU A 80 -7.32 -3.66 0.06
N GLU A 81 -7.25 -2.43 -0.45
CA GLU A 81 -7.95 -1.26 0.11
C GLU A 81 -9.47 -1.45 0.11
N ARG A 82 -10.05 -1.97 -0.99
CA ARG A 82 -11.48 -2.28 -1.07
C ARG A 82 -11.89 -3.37 -0.09
N ARG A 83 -11.10 -4.43 0.03
CA ARG A 83 -11.34 -5.49 1.02
C ARG A 83 -11.27 -4.96 2.44
N TRP A 84 -10.30 -4.09 2.74
CA TRP A 84 -10.17 -3.44 4.03
C TRP A 84 -11.37 -2.56 4.36
N GLN A 85 -11.82 -1.74 3.42
CA GLN A 85 -13.02 -0.90 3.59
C GLN A 85 -14.28 -1.75 3.80
N ALA A 86 -14.41 -2.89 3.10
CA ALA A 86 -15.55 -3.79 3.22
C ALA A 86 -15.67 -4.47 4.60
N VAL A 87 -14.53 -4.79 5.25
CA VAL A 87 -14.52 -5.46 6.56
C VAL A 87 -14.66 -4.49 7.75
N ARG A 88 -14.57 -3.17 7.53
CA ARG A 88 -14.89 -2.19 8.57
C ARG A 88 -16.38 -2.19 8.88
N SER A 89 -16.71 -2.07 10.16
CA SER A 89 -18.11 -1.93 10.60
C SER A 89 -18.75 -0.74 9.90
N VAL A 90 -20.04 -0.87 9.55
CA VAL A 90 -20.82 0.20 8.89
C VAL A 90 -20.71 1.50 9.69
N ALA A 91 -20.80 1.43 11.02
CA ALA A 91 -20.66 2.58 11.92
C ALA A 91 -19.33 3.34 11.77
N LEU A 92 -18.23 2.66 11.44
CA LEU A 92 -16.93 3.31 11.22
C LEU A 92 -16.77 3.87 9.78
N ARG A 93 -17.59 3.40 8.83
CA ARG A 93 -17.62 3.92 7.45
C ARG A 93 -18.42 5.23 7.38
N GLU A 94 -19.59 5.26 7.98
CA GLU A 94 -20.49 6.43 8.01
C GLU A 94 -19.89 7.62 8.78
N ALA A 95 -19.02 7.37 9.77
CA ALA A 95 -18.42 8.43 10.58
C ALA A 95 -17.30 9.24 9.88
N LEU A 96 -16.92 8.88 8.65
CA LEU A 96 -15.88 9.54 7.87
C LEU A 96 -16.41 10.25 6.60
N GLU A 97 -17.70 10.13 6.31
CA GLU A 97 -18.42 10.88 5.26
C GLU A 97 -19.02 12.17 5.83
#